data_AF-A0A7Y1TTU9-F1
#
_entry.id   AF-A0A7Y1TTU9-F1
#
_cell.length_a   1.000
_cell.length_b   1.000
_cell.length_c   1.000
_cell.angle_alpha   90.00
_cell.angle_beta   90.00
_cell.angle_gamma   90.00
#
_symmetry.space_group_name_H-M   'P 1'
#
loop_
_entity.id
_entity.type
_entity.pdbx_description
1 polymer ?
#
loop_
_entity_poly.entity_id
_entity_poly.type
_entity_poly.pdbx_seq_one_letter_code
_entity_poly.pdbx_strand_id
1 'polypeptide(L)'
;IGMENYPFTELHQLRDPIGGWYFRDAVDILGFDVDTALERALRFSRARCRTPMQWTAAPQAGFTDGQPWLPVHPNHREGISVAAQRHDPGSLLTWYRTLMALRRSHPAIAIGDYRPLSTEAEPVLVFERLTDTDRVVVAVNFTAASHDVDEPDGLTATIGAGERIAPYDVRVWTT
;
A
#
# COMPACT_ATOMS: atom_id res chain seq x y z
N ILE A 1 -4.56 -7.26 -0.46
CA ILE A 1 -6.00 -6.89 -0.56
C ILE A 1 -6.30 -5.43 -0.20
N GLY A 2 -5.31 -4.63 0.22
CA GLY A 2 -5.55 -3.21 0.53
C GLY A 2 -6.33 -3.03 1.84
N MET A 3 -5.93 -3.74 2.89
CA MET A 3 -6.50 -3.52 4.21
C MET A 3 -6.17 -2.10 4.67
N GLU A 4 -7.18 -1.44 5.23
CA GLU A 4 -7.09 -0.09 5.73
C GLU A 4 -6.73 -0.07 7.21
N ASN A 5 -6.28 1.08 7.68
CA ASN A 5 -6.03 1.27 9.09
C ASN A 5 -7.33 1.21 9.89
N TYR A 6 -7.37 0.38 10.94
CA TYR A 6 -8.54 0.33 11.82
C TYR A 6 -8.77 1.66 12.58
N PRO A 7 -10.01 2.19 12.60
CA PRO A 7 -10.33 3.46 13.25
C PRO A 7 -10.56 3.25 14.75
N PHE A 8 -9.49 2.97 15.50
CA PHE A 8 -9.56 2.95 16.96
C PHE A 8 -9.96 4.31 17.51
N THR A 9 -10.81 4.32 18.54
CA THR A 9 -11.30 5.54 19.20
C THR A 9 -10.81 5.67 20.63
N GLU A 10 -10.36 4.56 21.23
CA GLU A 10 -9.97 4.53 22.64
C GLU A 10 -8.65 3.77 22.85
N LEU A 11 -7.84 4.25 23.80
CA LEU A 11 -6.49 3.71 24.06
C LEU A 11 -6.52 2.22 24.44
N HIS A 12 -7.54 1.80 25.20
CA HIS A 12 -7.67 0.42 25.66
C HIS A 12 -7.86 -0.59 24.50
N GLN A 13 -8.41 -0.12 23.37
CA GLN A 13 -8.66 -0.96 22.20
C GLN A 13 -7.36 -1.36 21.47
N LEU A 14 -6.30 -0.56 21.61
CA LEU A 14 -5.04 -0.79 20.90
C LEU A 14 -4.39 -2.12 21.28
N ARG A 15 -4.54 -2.54 22.55
CA ARG A 15 -3.83 -3.70 23.13
C ARG A 15 -2.33 -3.72 22.77
N ASP A 16 -1.74 -2.52 22.68
CA ASP A 16 -0.34 -2.27 22.36
C ASP A 16 0.30 -1.46 23.48
N PRO A 17 1.24 -2.03 24.26
CA PRO A 17 1.91 -1.31 25.35
C PRO A 17 2.59 -0.03 24.86
N ILE A 18 3.13 -0.02 23.64
CA ILE A 18 3.80 1.16 23.09
C ILE A 18 2.82 2.32 22.88
N GLY A 19 1.59 2.04 22.46
CA GLY A 19 0.55 3.07 22.32
C GLY A 19 0.21 3.71 23.66
N GLY A 20 0.11 2.90 24.71
CA GLY A 20 -0.11 3.40 26.09
C GLY A 20 1.08 4.17 26.65
N TRP A 21 2.31 3.74 26.37
CA TRP A 21 3.53 4.46 26.77
C TRP A 21 3.63 5.80 26.04
N TYR A 22 3.43 5.80 24.73
CA TYR A 22 3.42 7.02 23.93
C TYR A 22 2.39 8.03 24.44
N PHE A 23 1.16 7.58 24.73
CA PHE A 23 0.12 8.45 25.29
C PHE A 23 0.59 9.11 26.60
N ARG A 24 1.14 8.31 27.54
CA ARG A 24 1.63 8.82 28.81
C ARG A 24 2.79 9.80 28.62
N ASP A 25 3.80 9.44 27.84
CA ASP A 25 4.94 10.32 27.59
C ASP A 25 4.51 11.60 26.86
N ALA A 26 3.52 11.52 25.97
CA ALA A 26 2.97 12.70 25.29
C ALA A 26 2.32 13.69 26.27
N VAL A 27 1.64 13.21 27.30
CA VAL A 27 1.05 14.06 28.35
C VAL A 27 2.12 14.51 29.34
N ASP A 28 2.85 13.57 29.92
CA ASP A 28 3.70 13.79 31.09
C ASP A 28 5.05 14.46 30.74
N ILE A 29 5.58 14.17 29.56
CA ILE A 29 6.92 14.62 29.13
C ILE A 29 6.83 15.68 28.04
N LEU A 30 5.97 15.48 27.03
CA LEU A 30 5.84 16.40 25.90
C LEU A 30 4.83 17.54 26.15
N GLY A 31 4.00 17.43 27.20
CA GLY A 31 3.06 18.48 27.59
C GLY A 31 1.89 18.68 26.63
N PHE A 32 1.53 17.66 25.85
CA PHE A 32 0.32 17.70 25.02
C PHE A 32 -0.93 17.59 25.89
N ASP A 33 -2.02 18.23 25.43
CA ASP A 33 -3.34 17.96 25.99
C ASP A 33 -3.77 16.51 25.70
N VAL A 34 -4.73 16.02 26.50
CA VAL A 34 -5.18 14.63 26.46
C VAL A 34 -5.73 14.24 25.09
N ASP A 35 -6.45 15.13 24.41
CA ASP A 35 -7.07 14.83 23.11
C ASP A 35 -6.00 14.70 22.03
N THR A 36 -5.05 15.64 21.99
CA THR A 36 -3.89 15.57 21.08
C THR A 36 -3.02 14.33 21.36
N ALA A 37 -2.75 14.04 22.63
CA ALA A 37 -2.00 12.84 23.01
C ALA A 37 -2.71 11.56 22.58
N LEU A 38 -4.03 11.48 22.78
CA LEU A 38 -4.86 10.35 22.38
C LEU A 38 -4.89 10.18 20.86
N GLU A 39 -5.20 11.25 20.10
CA GLU A 39 -5.23 11.21 18.64
C GLU A 39 -3.92 10.65 18.08
N ARG A 40 -2.78 11.16 18.58
CA ARG A 40 -1.46 10.72 18.14
C ARG A 40 -1.17 9.28 18.55
N ALA A 41 -1.50 8.89 19.78
CA ALA A 41 -1.33 7.52 20.26
C ALA A 41 -2.12 6.52 19.41
N LEU A 42 -3.37 6.86 19.06
CA LEU A 42 -4.20 6.05 18.17
C LEU A 42 -3.59 6.02 16.77
N ARG A 43 -3.28 7.18 16.18
CA ARG A 43 -2.78 7.32 14.81
C ARG A 43 -1.48 6.56 14.56
N PHE A 44 -0.53 6.64 15.48
CA PHE A 44 0.79 6.01 15.34
C PHE A 44 0.86 4.61 15.95
N SER A 45 -0.24 4.10 16.52
CA SER A 45 -0.26 2.76 17.08
C SER A 45 -0.02 1.68 16.02
N ARG A 46 0.80 0.69 16.39
CA ARG A 46 1.02 -0.51 15.59
C ARG A 46 -0.20 -1.42 15.55
N ALA A 47 -1.16 -1.23 16.47
CA ALA A 47 -2.40 -2.00 16.49
C ALA A 47 -3.18 -1.87 15.17
N ARG A 48 -3.06 -0.73 14.47
CA ARG A 48 -3.75 -0.44 13.21
C ARG A 48 -3.39 -1.39 12.08
N CYS A 49 -2.20 -2.00 12.12
CA CYS A 49 -1.75 -3.01 11.14
C CYS A 49 -1.75 -4.46 11.69
N ARG A 50 -2.31 -4.66 12.89
CA ARG A 50 -2.37 -5.97 13.57
C ARG A 50 -3.79 -6.52 13.70
N THR A 51 -4.77 -5.80 13.17
CA THR A 51 -6.14 -6.32 13.10
C THR A 51 -6.16 -7.63 12.31
N PRO A 52 -7.06 -8.57 12.65
CA PRO A 52 -7.03 -9.88 12.04
C PRO A 52 -7.22 -9.84 10.52
N MET A 53 -6.58 -10.80 9.83
CA MET A 53 -6.64 -10.92 8.39
C MET A 53 -8.09 -11.11 7.90
N GLN A 54 -8.45 -10.38 6.84
CA GLN A 54 -9.80 -10.40 6.27
C GLN A 54 -9.92 -11.48 5.18
N TRP A 55 -10.21 -12.73 5.57
CA TRP A 55 -10.30 -13.85 4.62
C TRP A 55 -11.57 -13.82 3.78
N THR A 56 -12.71 -13.53 4.40
CA THR A 56 -14.05 -13.59 3.80
C THR A 56 -14.94 -12.46 4.30
N ALA A 57 -16.19 -12.39 3.81
CA ALA A 57 -17.23 -11.49 4.33
C ALA A 57 -18.01 -12.07 5.53
N ALA A 58 -17.69 -13.29 5.97
CA ALA A 58 -18.34 -13.96 7.09
C ALA A 58 -18.04 -13.28 8.44
N PRO A 59 -18.71 -13.64 9.55
CA PRO A 59 -18.36 -13.16 10.88
C PRO A 59 -16.86 -13.27 11.17
N GLN A 60 -16.30 -12.25 11.84
CA GLN A 60 -14.86 -12.10 12.08
C GLN A 60 -13.99 -12.21 10.81
N ALA A 61 -14.53 -11.87 9.65
CA ALA A 61 -13.93 -12.06 8.34
C ALA A 61 -13.43 -13.49 8.06
N GLY A 62 -13.97 -14.51 8.73
CA GLY A 62 -13.49 -15.90 8.66
C GLY A 62 -12.11 -16.10 9.29
N PHE A 63 -11.64 -15.19 10.14
CA PHE A 63 -10.38 -15.34 10.88
C PHE A 63 -10.47 -16.34 12.03
N THR A 64 -11.60 -16.35 12.73
CA THR A 64 -11.86 -17.22 13.88
C THR A 64 -13.35 -17.39 14.08
N ASP A 65 -13.77 -18.52 14.65
CA ASP A 65 -15.14 -18.73 15.11
C ASP A 65 -15.40 -18.11 16.50
N GLY A 66 -14.32 -17.70 17.20
CA GLY A 66 -14.38 -17.10 18.53
C GLY A 66 -14.33 -15.57 18.53
N GLN A 67 -13.81 -15.02 19.63
CA GLN A 67 -13.54 -13.59 19.74
C GLN A 67 -12.08 -13.30 19.38
N PRO A 68 -11.80 -12.52 18.33
CA PRO A 68 -10.44 -12.17 17.97
C PRO A 68 -9.81 -11.26 19.03
N TRP A 69 -8.49 -11.34 19.17
CA TRP A 69 -7.75 -10.57 20.17
C TRP A 69 -7.70 -9.06 19.84
N LEU A 70 -7.96 -8.67 18.60
CA LEU A 70 -8.20 -7.30 18.15
C LEU A 70 -9.45 -7.28 17.26
N PRO A 71 -10.15 -6.15 17.14
CA PRO A 71 -11.32 -6.06 16.27
C PRO A 71 -10.97 -6.26 14.80
N VAL A 72 -11.89 -6.87 14.06
CA VAL A 72 -11.82 -7.02 12.60
C VAL A 72 -12.39 -5.76 11.94
N HIS A 73 -11.71 -5.23 10.92
CA HIS A 73 -12.19 -4.04 10.21
C HIS A 73 -13.54 -4.32 9.53
N PRO A 74 -14.56 -3.46 9.67
CA PRO A 74 -15.90 -3.72 9.12
C PRO A 74 -15.94 -3.81 7.59
N ASN A 75 -15.03 -3.11 6.89
CA ASN A 75 -14.91 -3.12 5.41
C ASN A 75 -14.63 -4.51 4.78
N HIS A 76 -14.36 -5.57 5.57
CA HIS A 76 -14.29 -6.94 5.02
C HIS A 76 -15.58 -7.37 4.31
N ARG A 77 -16.72 -6.80 4.73
CA ARG A 77 -18.04 -7.01 4.12
C ARG A 77 -18.24 -6.22 2.83
N GLU A 78 -17.42 -5.19 2.61
CA GLU A 78 -17.50 -4.26 1.47
C GLU A 78 -16.58 -4.68 0.31
N GLY A 79 -15.98 -5.88 0.37
CA GLY A 79 -15.11 -6.40 -0.69
C GLY A 79 -13.61 -6.30 -0.38
N ILE A 80 -13.22 -5.75 0.76
CA ILE A 80 -11.82 -5.81 1.24
C ILE A 80 -11.58 -7.17 1.92
N SER A 81 -11.66 -8.26 1.16
CA SER A 81 -11.37 -9.60 1.66
C SER A 81 -10.65 -10.45 0.62
N VAL A 82 -9.94 -11.49 1.06
CA VAL A 82 -9.27 -12.42 0.13
C VAL A 82 -10.27 -13.10 -0.78
N ALA A 83 -11.40 -13.56 -0.25
CA ALA A 83 -12.42 -14.25 -1.03
C ALA A 83 -12.99 -13.35 -2.15
N ALA A 84 -13.27 -12.07 -1.85
CA ALA A 84 -13.78 -11.13 -2.84
C ALA A 84 -12.76 -10.85 -3.95
N GLN A 85 -11.48 -10.71 -3.61
CA GLN A 85 -10.46 -10.30 -4.58
C GLN A 85 -9.79 -11.47 -5.32
N ARG A 86 -9.82 -12.70 -4.80
CA ARG A 86 -9.02 -13.83 -5.32
C ARG A 86 -9.27 -14.15 -6.79
N HIS A 87 -10.49 -13.95 -7.27
CA HIS A 87 -10.94 -14.25 -8.63
C HIS A 87 -11.30 -13.00 -9.44
N ASP A 88 -11.20 -11.82 -8.85
CA ASP A 88 -11.46 -10.56 -9.53
C ASP A 88 -10.17 -10.10 -10.25
N PRO A 89 -10.15 -10.04 -11.60
CA PRO A 89 -8.99 -9.60 -12.36
C PRO A 89 -8.65 -8.12 -12.13
N GLY A 90 -9.62 -7.29 -11.75
CA GLY A 90 -9.42 -5.87 -11.43
C GLY A 90 -8.98 -5.61 -9.99
N SER A 91 -8.86 -6.65 -9.16
CA SER A 91 -8.55 -6.47 -7.74
C SER A 91 -7.08 -6.18 -7.46
N LEU A 92 -6.82 -5.54 -6.32
CA LEU A 92 -5.46 -5.31 -5.84
C LEU A 92 -4.70 -6.62 -5.58
N LEU A 93 -5.37 -7.70 -5.17
CA LEU A 93 -4.72 -9.00 -5.01
C LEU A 93 -4.23 -9.55 -6.35
N THR A 94 -5.04 -9.47 -7.39
CA THR A 94 -4.61 -9.88 -8.75
C THR A 94 -3.51 -8.96 -9.27
N TRP A 95 -3.62 -7.65 -9.04
CA TRP A 95 -2.56 -6.70 -9.37
C TRP A 95 -1.20 -7.07 -8.77
N TYR A 96 -1.15 -7.38 -7.46
CA TYR A 96 0.09 -7.84 -6.82
C TYR A 96 0.63 -9.14 -7.44
N ARG A 97 -0.23 -10.07 -7.85
CA ARG A 97 0.21 -11.29 -8.56
C ARG A 97 0.83 -10.96 -9.92
N THR A 98 0.25 -10.03 -10.66
CA THR A 98 0.81 -9.51 -11.93
C THR A 98 2.18 -8.88 -11.69
N LEU A 99 2.33 -8.01 -10.69
CA LEU A 99 3.63 -7.41 -10.36
C LEU A 99 4.67 -8.44 -9.91
N MET A 100 4.26 -9.46 -9.15
CA MET A 100 5.16 -10.55 -8.78
C MET A 100 5.58 -11.39 -9.99
N ALA A 101 4.70 -11.61 -10.97
CA ALA A 101 5.06 -12.27 -12.22
C ALA A 101 6.05 -11.42 -13.02
N LEU A 102 5.78 -10.13 -13.17
CA LEU A 102 6.67 -9.19 -13.83
C LEU A 102 8.06 -9.17 -13.20
N ARG A 103 8.14 -9.10 -11.85
CA ARG A 103 9.41 -9.15 -11.12
C ARG A 103 10.20 -10.45 -11.36
N ARG A 104 9.53 -11.57 -11.60
CA ARG A 104 10.19 -12.86 -11.91
C ARG A 104 10.68 -12.92 -13.35
N SER A 105 9.95 -12.30 -14.28
CA SER A 105 10.30 -12.29 -15.69
C SER A 105 11.41 -11.30 -16.04
N HIS A 106 11.60 -10.25 -15.23
CA HIS A 106 12.60 -9.19 -15.47
C HIS A 106 13.61 -9.08 -14.32
N PRO A 107 14.81 -9.71 -14.45
CA PRO A 107 15.89 -9.59 -13.48
C PRO A 107 16.24 -8.15 -13.10
N ALA A 108 16.08 -7.18 -14.01
CA ALA A 108 16.32 -5.76 -13.73
C ALA A 108 15.49 -5.25 -12.55
N ILE A 109 14.24 -5.69 -12.40
CA ILE A 109 13.39 -5.31 -11.26
C ILE A 109 13.96 -5.87 -9.95
N ALA A 110 14.55 -7.07 -10.00
CA ALA A 110 15.04 -7.76 -8.81
C ALA A 110 16.39 -7.24 -8.33
N ILE A 111 17.36 -7.17 -9.23
CA ILE A 111 18.79 -6.96 -8.93
C ILE A 111 19.43 -5.84 -9.75
N GLY A 112 18.71 -5.26 -10.71
CA GLY A 112 19.26 -4.25 -11.60
C GLY A 112 19.60 -2.94 -10.88
N ASP A 113 20.54 -2.20 -11.45
CA ASP A 113 20.87 -0.85 -10.99
C ASP A 113 19.64 0.05 -11.06
N TYR A 114 19.52 0.95 -10.10
CA TYR A 114 18.47 1.96 -10.08
C TYR A 114 19.04 3.28 -10.61
N ARG A 115 18.33 3.90 -11.55
CA ARG A 115 18.62 5.27 -11.99
C ARG A 115 17.34 6.10 -12.04
N PRO A 116 17.28 7.23 -11.32
CA PRO A 116 16.16 8.15 -11.45
C PRO A 116 16.17 8.82 -12.82
N LEU A 117 15.00 8.95 -13.44
CA LEU A 117 14.80 9.68 -14.69
C LEU A 117 14.02 10.98 -14.48
N SER A 118 13.16 11.02 -13.46
CA SER A 118 12.50 12.24 -13.00
C SER A 118 13.25 12.90 -11.83
N THR A 119 13.03 14.19 -11.66
CA THR A 119 13.46 14.97 -10.49
C THR A 119 12.40 14.99 -9.38
N GLU A 120 12.77 15.40 -8.17
CA GLU A 120 11.82 15.53 -7.04
C GLU A 120 10.71 16.57 -7.28
N ALA A 121 10.92 17.51 -8.20
CA ALA A 121 9.94 18.55 -8.53
C ALA A 121 8.85 18.07 -9.50
N GLU A 122 9.02 16.91 -10.13
CA GLU A 122 8.08 16.37 -11.11
C GLU A 122 6.90 15.65 -10.44
N PRO A 123 5.69 15.77 -11.00
CA PRO A 123 4.49 15.16 -10.41
C PRO A 123 4.43 13.64 -10.59
N VAL A 124 5.25 13.09 -11.49
CA VAL A 124 5.35 11.66 -11.79
C VAL A 124 6.76 11.20 -11.45
N LEU A 125 6.87 10.18 -10.60
CA LEU A 125 8.14 9.52 -10.33
C LEU A 125 8.47 8.60 -11.49
N VAL A 126 9.57 8.85 -12.20
CA VAL A 126 10.07 8.00 -13.28
C VAL A 126 11.47 7.52 -12.95
N PHE A 127 11.70 6.21 -13.06
CA PHE A 127 13.02 5.62 -12.86
C PHE A 127 13.22 4.41 -13.76
N GLU A 128 14.48 4.12 -14.07
CA GLU A 128 14.88 2.90 -14.76
C GLU A 128 15.55 1.91 -13.82
N ARG A 129 15.33 0.64 -14.12
CA ARG A 129 16.02 -0.51 -13.58
C ARG A 129 16.72 -1.23 -14.72
N LEU A 130 18.01 -1.52 -14.60
CA LEU A 130 18.76 -2.16 -15.67
C LEU A 130 19.76 -3.22 -15.20
N THR A 131 20.00 -4.18 -16.06
CA THR A 131 21.15 -5.08 -16.04
C THR A 131 21.82 -5.00 -17.42
N ASP A 132 22.86 -5.81 -17.67
CA ASP A 132 23.50 -5.88 -18.97
C ASP A 132 22.55 -6.33 -20.11
N THR A 133 21.47 -7.07 -19.78
CA THR A 133 20.59 -7.72 -20.77
C THR A 133 19.10 -7.43 -20.61
N ASP A 134 18.69 -6.68 -19.59
CA ASP A 134 17.28 -6.42 -19.26
C ASP A 134 17.13 -4.98 -18.77
N ARG A 135 16.09 -4.30 -19.24
CA ARG A 135 15.82 -2.89 -18.93
C ARG A 135 14.33 -2.72 -18.69
N VAL A 136 14.00 -2.05 -17.60
CA VAL A 136 12.62 -1.74 -17.20
C VAL A 136 12.53 -0.29 -16.79
N VAL A 137 11.56 0.43 -17.31
CA VAL A 137 11.23 1.80 -16.90
C VAL A 137 9.89 1.79 -16.20
N VAL A 138 9.82 2.48 -15.07
CA VAL A 138 8.61 2.59 -14.24
C VAL A 138 8.26 4.05 -14.07
N ALA A 139 7.00 4.40 -14.33
CA ALA A 139 6.42 5.69 -14.00
C ALA A 139 5.28 5.52 -13.01
N VAL A 140 5.26 6.32 -11.94
CA VAL A 140 4.23 6.31 -10.89
C VAL A 140 3.70 7.71 -10.68
N ASN A 141 2.41 7.91 -10.94
CA ASN A 141 1.74 9.17 -10.68
C ASN A 141 1.22 9.18 -9.24
N PHE A 142 1.79 10.01 -8.37
CA PHE A 142 1.34 10.11 -6.98
C PHE A 142 0.26 11.18 -6.75
N THR A 143 -0.27 11.78 -7.83
CA THR A 143 -1.19 12.92 -7.74
C THR A 143 -2.60 12.54 -8.17
N ALA A 144 -3.55 13.43 -7.82
CA ALA A 144 -4.94 13.35 -8.25
C ALA A 144 -5.18 13.85 -9.69
N ALA A 145 -4.14 14.30 -10.40
CA ALA A 145 -4.24 14.83 -11.76
C ALA A 145 -3.56 13.89 -12.76
N SER A 146 -4.01 13.90 -14.02
CA SER A 146 -3.32 13.19 -15.09
C SER A 146 -2.12 13.99 -15.60
N HIS A 147 -1.05 13.28 -15.95
CA HIS A 147 0.20 13.88 -16.44
C HIS A 147 0.68 13.17 -17.69
N ASP A 148 1.45 13.88 -18.50
CA ASP A 148 2.12 13.31 -19.66
C ASP A 148 3.36 12.55 -19.19
N VAL A 149 3.70 11.46 -19.88
CA VAL A 149 4.92 10.71 -19.61
C VAL A 149 5.48 10.21 -20.93
N ASP A 150 6.76 10.47 -21.17
CA ASP A 150 7.41 10.05 -22.40
C ASP A 150 7.61 8.53 -22.42
N GLU A 151 7.29 7.91 -23.55
CA GLU A 151 7.55 6.49 -23.76
C GLU A 151 9.06 6.29 -23.98
N PRO A 152 9.71 5.42 -23.20
CA PRO A 152 11.14 5.18 -23.33
C PRO A 152 11.48 4.42 -24.61
N ASP A 153 12.49 4.89 -25.34
CA ASP A 153 12.96 4.26 -26.57
C ASP A 153 13.33 2.78 -26.38
N GLY A 154 12.86 1.95 -27.32
CA GLY A 154 13.21 0.54 -27.42
C GLY A 154 12.56 -0.38 -26.40
N LEU A 155 11.55 0.10 -25.65
CA LEU A 155 10.77 -0.71 -24.71
C LEU A 155 9.31 -0.79 -25.14
N THR A 156 8.59 -1.81 -24.66
CA THR A 156 7.15 -1.97 -24.89
C THR A 156 6.38 -1.76 -23.60
N ALA A 157 5.23 -1.08 -23.68
CA ALA A 157 4.32 -0.92 -22.55
C ALA A 157 3.74 -2.27 -22.12
N THR A 158 4.14 -2.74 -20.93
CA THR A 158 3.67 -4.00 -20.32
C THR A 158 2.56 -3.76 -19.30
N ILE A 159 2.57 -2.58 -18.66
CA ILE A 159 1.53 -2.15 -17.73
C ILE A 159 1.03 -0.74 -18.12
N GLY A 160 -0.28 -0.63 -18.32
CA GLY A 160 -0.98 0.58 -18.75
C GLY A 160 -0.73 0.96 -20.21
N ALA A 161 -1.57 1.80 -20.80
CA ALA A 161 -1.46 2.25 -22.20
C ALA A 161 -2.04 3.65 -22.43
N GLY A 162 -1.53 4.36 -23.44
CA GLY A 162 -1.97 5.73 -23.80
C GLY A 162 -1.03 6.84 -23.33
N GLU A 163 -1.26 8.05 -23.85
CA GLU A 163 -0.36 9.21 -23.78
C GLU A 163 -0.18 9.81 -22.38
N ARG A 164 -1.17 9.64 -21.49
CA ARG A 164 -1.18 10.25 -20.15
C ARG A 164 -1.34 9.20 -19.06
N ILE A 165 -0.62 9.34 -17.96
CA ILE A 165 -0.89 8.57 -16.72
C ILE A 165 -2.14 9.12 -16.04
N ALA A 166 -3.07 8.24 -15.71
CA ALA A 166 -4.22 8.58 -14.88
C ALA A 166 -3.80 8.87 -13.42
N PRO A 167 -4.66 9.51 -12.61
CA PRO A 167 -4.40 9.73 -11.19
C PRO A 167 -4.08 8.43 -10.45
N TYR A 168 -3.03 8.42 -9.64
CA TYR A 168 -2.59 7.26 -8.85
C TYR A 168 -2.23 6.00 -9.67
N ASP A 169 -2.04 6.15 -10.99
CA ASP A 169 -1.76 5.04 -11.91
C ASP A 169 -0.25 4.80 -12.09
N VAL A 170 0.07 3.64 -12.65
CA VAL A 170 1.44 3.17 -12.89
C VAL A 170 1.61 2.75 -14.33
N ARG A 171 2.75 3.11 -14.93
CA ARG A 171 3.21 2.56 -16.22
C ARG A 171 4.50 1.80 -16.04
N VAL A 172 4.58 0.68 -16.73
CA VAL A 172 5.82 -0.11 -16.79
C VAL A 172 6.09 -0.48 -18.23
N TRP A 173 7.29 -0.13 -18.69
CA TRP A 173 7.83 -0.54 -19.98
C TRP A 173 8.97 -1.51 -19.76
N THR A 174 9.04 -2.54 -20.58
CA THR A 174 10.07 -3.60 -20.50
C THR A 174 10.66 -3.88 -21.87
N THR A 175 11.86 -4.46 -21.91
CA THR A 175 12.45 -5.02 -23.15
C THR A 175 11.62 -6.17 -23.70
#